data_AF-A0AAU9W5J5-F1
#
_entry.id   AF-A0AAU9W5J5-F1
#
_cell.length_a   1.000
_cell.length_b   1.000
_cell.length_c   1.000
_cell.angle_alpha   90.00
_cell.angle_beta   90.00
_cell.angle_gamma   90.00
#
_symmetry.space_group_name_H-M   'P 1'
#
loop_
_entity.id
_entity.type
_entity.pdbx_description
1 polymer ?
#
loop_
_entity_poly.entity_id
_entity_poly.type
_entity_poly.pdbx_seq_one_letter_code
_entity_poly.pdbx_strand_id
1 'polypeptide(L)'
;MGIYFVDFDVEFHPSCSYDIVKIANDQNYILGEYCGRRTGQTVAVYGNFALITFQTNSFLETRGFFFRFKTVPAAPPKITLPAVVEALPGYRVKIPVTGTLPIYTAVIRSSTVLVNTTYAATFQFYNESNCTSVAFNKYGYDTREFSVIFKGKDIS
;
A
#
# COMPACT_ATOMS: atom_id res chain seq x y z
N MET A 1 -0.18 5.32 10.39
CA MET A 1 0.58 5.06 11.64
C MET A 1 1.41 3.81 11.46
N GLY A 2 2.65 3.78 11.96
CA GLY A 2 3.45 2.55 12.09
C GLY A 2 3.41 2.05 13.53
N ILE A 3 3.20 0.75 13.72
CA ILE A 3 3.22 0.06 15.01
C ILE A 3 4.43 -0.86 15.02
N TYR A 4 5.41 -0.59 15.88
CA TYR A 4 6.61 -1.40 16.04
C TYR A 4 6.52 -2.26 17.29
N PHE A 5 6.86 -3.54 17.17
CA PHE A 5 6.76 -4.53 18.24
C PHE A 5 8.08 -4.52 19.02
N VAL A 6 8.15 -3.72 20.08
CA VAL A 6 9.36 -3.57 20.92
C VAL A 6 9.61 -4.86 21.70
N ASP A 7 8.55 -5.47 22.23
CA ASP A 7 8.54 -6.85 22.69
C ASP A 7 7.19 -7.46 22.33
N PHE A 8 7.17 -8.74 21.95
CA PHE A 8 5.94 -9.46 21.66
C PHE A 8 6.17 -10.95 21.85
N ASP A 9 5.51 -11.50 22.86
CA ASP A 9 5.55 -12.90 23.27
C ASP A 9 4.17 -13.24 23.82
N VAL A 10 3.31 -13.72 22.92
CA VAL A 10 1.92 -14.14 23.18
C VAL A 10 1.84 -15.65 22.94
N GLU A 11 0.93 -16.39 23.61
CA GLU A 11 0.82 -17.85 23.44
C GLU A 11 0.76 -18.22 21.94
N PHE A 12 1.56 -19.21 21.54
CA PHE A 12 1.64 -19.61 20.13
C PHE A 12 0.68 -20.76 19.82
N HIS A 13 -0.06 -20.61 18.73
CA HIS A 13 -0.74 -21.71 18.05
C HIS A 13 -0.53 -21.57 16.53
N PRO A 14 -0.40 -22.66 15.74
CA PRO A 14 -0.21 -22.57 14.29
C PRO A 14 -1.27 -21.72 13.57
N SER A 15 -2.50 -21.66 14.08
CA SER A 15 -3.59 -20.82 13.58
C SER A 15 -3.91 -19.60 14.45
N CYS A 16 -3.08 -19.29 15.46
CA CYS A 16 -3.32 -18.24 16.46
C CYS A 16 -4.72 -18.29 17.10
N SER A 17 -5.24 -19.50 17.37
CA SER A 17 -6.57 -19.71 17.95
C SER A 17 -6.58 -19.78 19.49
N TYR A 18 -5.43 -19.62 20.12
CA TYR A 18 -5.31 -19.48 21.56
C TYR A 18 -5.33 -17.98 21.90
N ASP A 19 -4.22 -17.43 22.35
CA ASP A 19 -4.07 -15.99 22.48
C ASP A 19 -3.75 -15.31 21.14
N ILE A 20 -4.35 -14.15 20.93
CA ILE A 20 -4.21 -13.40 19.68
C ILE A 20 -4.29 -11.89 19.91
N VAL A 21 -3.37 -11.16 19.29
CA VAL A 21 -3.46 -9.71 19.11
C VAL A 21 -3.89 -9.43 17.69
N LYS A 22 -5.06 -8.82 17.53
CA LYS A 22 -5.60 -8.39 16.23
C LYS A 22 -5.39 -6.90 16.05
N ILE A 23 -4.88 -6.50 14.89
CA ILE A 23 -4.69 -5.09 14.52
C ILE A 23 -5.57 -4.77 13.32
N ALA A 24 -6.48 -3.82 13.50
CA ALA A 24 -7.38 -3.31 12.46
C ALA A 24 -7.27 -1.77 12.32
N ASN A 25 -7.77 -1.24 11.22
CA ASN A 25 -7.90 0.20 11.02
C ASN A 25 -9.29 0.74 11.46
N ASP A 26 -9.51 2.02 11.22
CA ASP A 26 -10.76 2.75 11.47
C ASP A 26 -11.97 2.27 10.63
N GLN A 27 -11.75 1.37 9.67
CA GLN A 27 -12.78 0.75 8.82
C GLN A 27 -13.01 -0.73 9.18
N ASN A 28 -12.47 -1.20 10.31
CA ASN A 28 -12.46 -2.63 10.70
C ASN A 28 -11.77 -3.56 9.70
N TYR A 29 -10.93 -3.03 8.79
CA TYR A 29 -10.08 -3.86 7.95
C TYR A 29 -8.96 -4.45 8.81
N ILE A 30 -8.83 -5.78 8.83
CA ILE A 30 -7.82 -6.49 9.60
C ILE A 30 -6.49 -6.44 8.86
N LEU A 31 -5.49 -5.78 9.45
CA LEU A 31 -4.12 -5.69 8.92
C LEU A 31 -3.32 -6.95 9.27
N GLY A 32 -3.66 -7.58 10.41
CA GLY A 32 -3.05 -8.84 10.80
C GLY A 32 -3.51 -9.35 12.17
N GLU A 33 -3.23 -10.62 12.36
CA GLU A 33 -3.49 -11.41 13.56
C GLU A 33 -2.17 -12.03 14.03
N TYR A 34 -1.80 -11.79 15.28
CA TYR A 34 -0.45 -12.06 15.78
C TYR A 34 -0.49 -12.90 17.06
N CYS A 35 0.33 -13.94 17.10
CA CYS A 35 0.60 -14.79 18.26
C CYS A 35 2.04 -15.32 18.20
N GLY A 36 2.52 -15.96 19.27
CA GLY A 36 3.92 -16.38 19.41
C GLY A 36 4.89 -15.20 19.57
N ARG A 37 6.18 -15.43 19.29
CA ARG A 37 7.20 -14.36 19.31
C ARG A 37 7.21 -13.56 18.02
N ARG A 38 7.08 -12.24 18.15
CA ARG A 38 7.02 -11.29 17.00
C ARG A 38 7.82 -10.01 17.23
N THR A 39 8.68 -9.97 18.25
CA THR A 39 9.58 -8.84 18.52
C THR A 39 10.36 -8.42 17.27
N GLY A 40 10.40 -7.11 17.00
CA GLY A 40 11.04 -6.53 15.82
C GLY A 40 10.13 -6.33 14.61
N GLN A 41 8.90 -6.87 14.61
CA GLN A 41 7.95 -6.64 13.52
C GLN A 41 7.39 -5.21 13.49
N THR A 42 6.98 -4.76 12.30
CA THR A 42 6.31 -3.48 12.09
C THR A 42 5.06 -3.65 11.26
N VAL A 43 3.96 -3.02 11.69
CA VAL A 43 2.69 -3.00 10.98
C VAL A 43 2.35 -1.58 10.59
N ALA A 44 2.06 -1.36 9.30
CA ALA A 44 1.55 -0.08 8.82
C ALA A 44 0.02 -0.09 8.87
N VAL A 45 -0.56 0.79 9.68
CA VAL A 45 -2.00 1.02 9.75
C VAL A 45 -2.33 2.31 9.00
N TYR A 46 -3.12 2.21 7.94
CA TYR A 46 -3.71 3.35 7.26
C TYR A 46 -5.08 3.65 7.88
N GLY A 47 -5.45 4.93 7.95
CA GLY A 47 -6.66 5.36 8.67
C GLY A 47 -6.33 6.36 9.77
N ASN A 48 -7.37 6.77 10.50
CA ASN A 48 -7.28 7.76 11.58
C ASN A 48 -6.78 7.17 12.90
N PHE A 49 -7.16 5.92 13.19
CA PHE A 49 -6.75 5.20 14.40
C PHE A 49 -6.48 3.72 14.09
N ALA A 50 -5.79 3.05 15.00
CA ALA A 50 -5.68 1.59 15.00
C ALA A 50 -6.56 1.03 16.12
N LEU A 51 -7.28 -0.05 15.81
CA LEU A 51 -7.97 -0.86 16.80
C LEU A 51 -7.11 -2.08 17.10
N ILE A 52 -6.69 -2.20 18.35
CA ILE A 52 -5.88 -3.32 18.84
C ILE A 52 -6.75 -4.13 19.80
N THR A 53 -7.04 -5.38 19.44
CA THR A 53 -7.85 -6.28 20.25
C THR A 53 -6.98 -7.44 20.71
N PHE A 54 -6.83 -7.60 22.02
CA PHE A 54 -6.20 -8.78 22.61
C PHE A 54 -7.30 -9.74 23.08
N GLN A 55 -7.27 -10.98 22.59
CA GLN A 55 -8.17 -12.05 23.00
C GLN A 55 -7.30 -13.17 23.57
N THR A 56 -7.69 -13.69 24.74
CA THR A 56 -6.93 -14.72 25.46
C THR A 56 -7.87 -15.83 25.93
N ASN A 57 -7.34 -17.03 26.09
CA ASN A 57 -8.04 -18.16 26.69
C ASN A 57 -7.75 -18.21 28.21
N SER A 58 -8.06 -19.33 28.88
CA SER A 58 -7.80 -19.54 30.31
C SER A 58 -6.53 -20.36 30.59
N PHE A 59 -5.62 -20.47 29.62
CA PHE A 59 -4.44 -21.31 29.64
C PHE A 59 -3.19 -20.49 29.31
N LEU A 60 -2.02 -20.93 29.81
CA LEU A 60 -0.67 -20.46 29.50
C LEU A 60 -0.51 -18.95 29.23
N GLU A 61 -0.26 -18.18 30.28
CA GLU A 61 0.11 -16.77 30.13
C GLU A 61 1.59 -16.62 29.73
N THR A 62 1.86 -15.64 28.88
CA THR A 62 3.21 -15.26 28.43
C THR A 62 3.47 -13.79 28.72
N ARG A 63 4.64 -13.26 28.31
CA ARG A 63 5.08 -11.90 28.70
C ARG A 63 4.19 -10.79 28.12
N GLY A 64 3.43 -11.08 27.06
CA GLY A 64 2.53 -10.13 26.42
C GLY A 64 3.21 -9.31 25.33
N PHE A 65 2.79 -8.05 25.18
CA PHE A 65 3.25 -7.19 24.09
C PHE A 65 3.55 -5.77 24.56
N PHE A 66 4.54 -5.15 23.92
CA PHE A 66 4.90 -3.75 24.09
C PHE A 66 5.10 -3.10 22.72
N PHE A 67 4.24 -2.12 22.41
CA PHE A 67 4.25 -1.43 21.13
C PHE A 67 4.84 -0.02 21.22
N ARG A 68 5.56 0.36 20.18
CA ARG A 68 5.93 1.76 19.93
C ARG A 68 5.21 2.25 18.68
N PHE A 69 4.47 3.34 18.83
CA PHE A 69 3.73 3.97 17.75
C PHE A 69 4.56 5.08 17.12
N LYS A 70 4.54 5.15 15.78
CA LYS A 70 5.11 6.24 15.02
C LYS A 70 4.05 6.82 14.09
N THR A 71 3.78 8.12 14.21
CA THR A 71 2.93 8.81 13.25
C THR A 71 3.65 8.86 11.91
N VAL A 72 2.94 8.51 10.84
CA VAL A 72 3.41 8.74 9.48
C VAL A 72 2.74 10.04 9.05
N PRO A 73 3.49 11.08 8.68
CA PRO A 73 2.91 12.34 8.25
C PRO A 73 1.90 12.11 7.14
N ALA A 74 0.75 12.76 7.24
CA ALA A 74 -0.21 12.79 6.16
C ALA A 74 0.42 13.49 4.95
N ALA A 75 0.35 12.86 3.79
CA ALA A 75 0.91 13.36 2.55
C ALA A 75 -0.13 13.19 1.43
N PRO A 76 -0.36 14.25 0.61
CA PRO A 76 -1.08 14.09 -0.63
C PRO A 76 -0.30 13.13 -1.56
N PRO A 77 -0.98 12.50 -2.52
CA PRO A 77 -0.32 11.65 -3.48
C PRO A 77 0.67 12.46 -4.31
N LYS A 78 1.75 11.81 -4.75
CA LYS A 78 2.72 12.38 -5.67
C LYS A 78 3.16 11.34 -6.70
N ILE A 79 2.90 11.64 -7.95
CA ILE A 79 3.27 10.86 -9.13
C ILE A 79 4.70 11.27 -9.52
N THR A 80 5.61 10.30 -9.50
CA THR A 80 7.05 10.51 -9.79
C THR A 80 7.44 10.00 -11.17
N LEU A 81 6.49 10.05 -12.11
CA LEU A 81 6.67 9.57 -13.47
C LEU A 81 7.37 10.64 -14.34
N PRO A 82 8.32 10.26 -15.21
CA PRO A 82 8.89 11.17 -16.20
C PRO A 82 7.83 11.58 -17.24
N ALA A 83 8.04 12.71 -17.90
CA ALA A 83 7.16 13.18 -18.98
C ALA A 83 7.17 12.22 -20.19
N VAL A 84 8.27 11.50 -20.40
CA VAL A 84 8.40 10.50 -21.44
C VAL A 84 8.85 9.19 -20.80
N VAL A 85 8.08 8.12 -21.04
CA VAL A 85 8.36 6.77 -20.59
C VAL A 85 8.74 5.94 -21.81
N GLU A 86 9.99 5.51 -21.87
CA GLU A 86 10.46 4.56 -22.87
C GLU A 86 10.08 3.14 -22.44
N ALA A 87 9.40 2.41 -23.31
CA ALA A 87 8.99 1.03 -23.06
C ALA A 87 9.16 0.17 -24.31
N LEU A 88 9.02 -1.15 -24.16
CA LEU A 88 8.84 -2.06 -25.29
C LEU A 88 7.34 -2.28 -25.52
N PRO A 89 6.91 -2.57 -26.76
CA PRO A 89 5.53 -2.96 -27.03
C PRO A 89 5.14 -4.16 -26.17
N GLY A 90 4.01 -4.06 -25.46
CA GLY A 90 3.55 -5.10 -24.55
C GLY A 90 4.28 -5.13 -23.20
N TYR A 91 5.17 -4.19 -22.89
CA TYR A 91 5.72 -4.07 -21.54
C TYR A 91 4.73 -3.36 -20.59
N ARG A 92 4.74 -3.76 -19.32
CA ARG A 92 3.91 -3.16 -18.26
C ARG A 92 4.58 -1.91 -17.72
N VAL A 93 4.00 -0.75 -18.00
CA VAL A 93 4.42 0.52 -17.41
C VAL A 93 3.78 0.65 -16.04
N LYS A 94 4.61 0.78 -15.00
CA LYS A 94 4.18 1.06 -13.63
C LYS A 94 4.22 2.56 -13.38
N ILE A 95 3.15 3.09 -12.80
CA ILE A 95 3.07 4.48 -12.37
C ILE A 95 3.51 4.56 -10.89
N PRO A 96 4.70 5.11 -10.59
CA PRO A 96 5.17 5.23 -9.23
C PRO A 96 4.44 6.37 -8.51
N VAL A 97 3.69 6.01 -7.47
CA VAL A 97 2.94 6.94 -6.63
C VAL A 97 3.39 6.81 -5.19
N THR A 98 3.62 7.95 -4.54
CA THR A 98 3.91 8.06 -3.11
C THR A 98 2.80 8.86 -2.43
N GLY A 99 2.64 8.75 -1.12
CA GLY A 99 1.61 9.46 -0.35
C GLY A 99 1.00 8.59 0.75
N THR A 100 0.02 9.14 1.48
CA THR A 100 -0.69 8.37 2.50
C THR A 100 -1.78 7.51 1.89
N LEU A 101 -1.83 6.22 2.27
CA LEU A 101 -2.86 5.27 1.85
C LEU A 101 -4.22 5.53 2.52
N PRO A 102 -5.35 5.09 1.91
CA PRO A 102 -5.45 4.56 0.56
C PRO A 102 -5.27 5.67 -0.50
N ILE A 103 -4.58 5.35 -1.58
CA ILE A 103 -4.41 6.22 -2.75
C ILE A 103 -5.18 5.59 -3.91
N TYR A 104 -5.98 6.36 -4.62
CA TYR A 104 -6.67 5.91 -5.83
C TYR A 104 -5.94 6.47 -7.03
N THR A 105 -5.56 5.61 -7.96
CA THR A 105 -4.76 5.99 -9.13
C THR A 105 -5.46 5.52 -10.40
N ALA A 106 -5.57 6.44 -11.36
CA ALA A 106 -6.09 6.17 -12.68
C ALA A 106 -5.11 6.60 -13.77
N VAL A 107 -5.15 5.90 -14.91
CA VAL A 107 -4.50 6.32 -16.15
C VAL A 107 -5.58 6.54 -17.20
N ILE A 108 -5.57 7.70 -17.82
CA ILE A 108 -6.61 8.19 -18.73
C ILE A 108 -5.97 8.50 -20.08
N ARG A 109 -6.62 8.11 -21.17
CA ARG A 109 -6.22 8.43 -22.55
C ARG A 109 -7.44 8.88 -23.33
N SER A 110 -7.42 10.10 -23.86
CA SER A 110 -8.53 10.68 -24.63
C SER A 110 -9.89 10.47 -23.96
N SER A 111 -9.99 10.84 -22.68
CA SER A 111 -11.17 10.67 -21.82
C SER A 111 -11.59 9.23 -21.50
N THR A 112 -10.78 8.22 -21.88
CA THR A 112 -11.01 6.81 -21.54
C THR A 112 -10.11 6.38 -20.38
N VAL A 113 -10.67 5.79 -19.32
CA VAL A 113 -9.89 5.22 -18.21
C VAL A 113 -9.30 3.87 -18.64
N LEU A 114 -7.98 3.79 -18.73
CA LEU A 114 -7.25 2.56 -19.09
C LEU A 114 -7.07 1.63 -17.90
N VAL A 115 -6.82 2.20 -16.71
CA VAL A 115 -6.72 1.45 -15.46
C VAL A 115 -7.20 2.35 -14.32
N ASN A 116 -7.87 1.74 -13.35
CA ASN A 116 -8.26 2.34 -12.08
C ASN A 116 -7.94 1.32 -10.98
N THR A 117 -7.11 1.71 -10.01
CA THR A 117 -6.69 0.82 -8.93
C THR A 117 -6.32 1.60 -7.68
N THR A 118 -6.11 0.88 -6.58
CA THR A 118 -5.60 1.44 -5.33
C THR A 118 -4.07 1.30 -5.31
N TYR A 119 -3.38 2.35 -4.87
CA TYR A 119 -1.92 2.50 -4.82
C TYR A 119 -1.27 2.72 -6.19
N ALA A 120 -0.49 1.78 -6.72
CA ALA A 120 0.29 1.98 -7.95
C ALA A 120 -0.44 1.37 -9.16
N ALA A 121 -0.79 2.21 -10.14
CA ALA A 121 -1.35 1.74 -11.40
C ALA A 121 -0.27 1.06 -12.26
N THR A 122 -0.64 -0.03 -12.93
CA THR A 122 0.21 -0.70 -13.91
C THR A 122 -0.63 -1.01 -15.14
N PHE A 123 -0.14 -0.66 -16.33
CA PHE A 123 -0.86 -0.88 -17.58
C PHE A 123 0.09 -1.31 -18.69
N GLN A 124 -0.40 -2.15 -19.60
CA GLN A 124 0.37 -2.67 -20.73
C GLN A 124 0.03 -1.86 -21.98
N PHE A 125 1.04 -1.19 -22.55
CA PHE A 125 0.87 -0.37 -23.73
C PHE A 125 1.27 -1.16 -24.98
N TYR A 126 0.43 -1.12 -26.02
CA TYR A 126 0.71 -1.74 -27.33
C TYR A 126 0.99 -0.71 -28.42
N ASN A 127 0.64 0.56 -28.18
CA ASN A 127 0.85 1.67 -29.09
C ASN A 127 1.42 2.85 -28.29
N GLU A 128 2.22 3.67 -28.95
CA GLU A 128 2.64 4.96 -28.42
C GLU A 128 1.39 5.79 -28.10
N SER A 129 1.39 6.43 -26.93
CA SER A 129 0.20 7.12 -26.46
C SER A 129 0.53 8.23 -25.47
N ASN A 130 -0.24 9.31 -25.56
CA ASN A 130 -0.25 10.39 -24.57
C ASN A 130 -1.34 10.07 -23.55
N CYS A 131 -0.95 10.01 -22.29
CA CYS A 131 -1.82 9.65 -21.19
C CYS A 131 -1.71 10.68 -20.07
N THR A 132 -2.77 10.78 -19.28
CA THR A 132 -2.80 11.53 -18.04
C THR A 132 -2.96 10.53 -16.90
N SER A 133 -2.02 10.52 -15.96
CA SER A 133 -2.20 9.82 -14.70
C SER A 133 -2.74 10.78 -13.64
N VAL A 134 -3.71 10.30 -12.88
CA VAL A 134 -4.31 11.02 -11.75
C VAL A 134 -4.19 10.13 -10.52
N ALA A 135 -3.72 10.69 -9.40
CA ALA A 135 -3.68 10.01 -8.12
C ALA A 135 -4.33 10.90 -7.06
N PHE A 136 -5.24 10.37 -6.25
CA PHE A 136 -5.91 11.14 -5.20
C PHE A 136 -6.08 10.34 -3.90
N ASN A 137 -6.10 11.05 -2.78
CA ASN A 137 -6.46 10.56 -1.46
C ASN A 137 -7.23 11.65 -0.71
N LYS A 138 -7.60 11.41 0.56
CA LYS A 138 -8.31 12.40 1.39
C LYS A 138 -7.53 13.70 1.67
N TYR A 139 -6.23 13.73 1.40
CA TYR A 139 -5.34 14.86 1.65
C TYR A 139 -5.02 15.69 0.40
N GLY A 140 -5.42 15.22 -0.80
CA GLY A 140 -5.21 15.95 -2.04
C GLY A 140 -5.15 15.03 -3.25
N TYR A 141 -4.76 15.62 -4.38
CA TYR A 141 -4.59 14.92 -5.65
C TYR A 141 -3.34 15.43 -6.38
N ASP A 142 -2.82 14.60 -7.28
CA ASP A 142 -1.75 14.93 -8.20
C ASP A 142 -2.11 14.41 -9.60
N THR A 143 -1.73 15.18 -10.60
CA THR A 143 -2.02 14.89 -12.02
C THR A 143 -0.74 15.05 -12.82
N ARG A 144 -0.46 14.06 -13.67
CA ARG A 144 0.77 14.00 -14.46
C ARG A 144 0.45 13.57 -15.88
N GLU A 145 0.80 14.42 -16.84
CA GLU A 145 0.82 14.04 -18.26
C GLU A 145 2.11 13.31 -18.57
N PHE A 146 2.01 12.24 -19.37
CA PHE A 146 3.15 11.48 -19.85
C PHE A 146 2.87 10.84 -21.21
N SER A 147 3.94 10.68 -21.99
CA SER A 147 3.91 9.96 -23.25
C SER A 147 4.64 8.63 -23.11
N VAL A 148 4.06 7.57 -23.63
CA VAL A 148 4.75 6.28 -23.80
C VAL A 148 5.28 6.21 -25.23
N ILE A 149 6.59 6.04 -25.37
CA ILE A 149 7.27 5.86 -26.66
C ILE A 149 7.95 4.49 -26.71
N PHE A 150 8.03 3.89 -27.90
CA PHE A 150 8.67 2.60 -28.08
C PHE A 150 9.99 2.73 -28.81
N LYS A 151 11.07 2.28 -28.18
CA LYS A 151 12.37 2.16 -28.86
C LYS A 151 12.37 0.91 -29.75
N GLY A 152 12.87 1.06 -30.97
CA GLY A 152 13.09 -0.06 -31.91
C GLY A 152 12.27 -0.04 -33.19
N LYS A 153 11.63 1.08 -33.57
CA LYS A 153 10.97 1.22 -34.89
C LYS A 153 11.92 1.54 -36.05
N ASP A 154 13.22 1.62 -35.79
CA ASP A 154 14.29 1.81 -36.78
C ASP A 154 15.24 0.61 -36.81
N ILE A 155 14.75 -0.58 -37.17
CA ILE A 155 15.58 -1.60 -37.82
C ILE A 155 14.74 -2.19 -38.96
N SER A 156 15.00 -1.61 -40.15
CA SER A 156 14.79 -2.11 -41.52
C SER A 156 13.77 -3.23 -41.75
#